data_AF-A0A1Q9T519-F1
#
_entry.id   AF-A0A1Q9T519-F1
#
_cell.length_a   1.000
_cell.length_b   1.000
_cell.length_c   1.000
_cell.angle_alpha   90.00
_cell.angle_beta   90.00
_cell.angle_gamma   90.00
#
_symmetry.space_group_name_H-M   'P 1'
#
loop_
_entity.id
_entity.type
_entity.pdbx_description
1 polymer ?
#
loop_
_entity_poly.entity_id
_entity_poly.type
_entity_poly.pdbx_seq_one_letter_code
_entity_poly.pdbx_strand_id
1 'polypeptide(L)'
;MSIEDLTFSWPLLLLALGLLAIGLHAWSGRIRAVLLRSWPSQTLHLAPLYLGAALLLTQLAALAPLALGAVLLVLALVSFALGVLAVLWLPRPLTPRWLQEAPRWKDPV
;
A
#
# COMPACT_ATOMS: atom_id res chain seq x y z
N MET A 1 -23.60 16.67 -10.72
CA MET A 1 -22.28 16.42 -10.11
C MET A 1 -21.40 15.91 -11.23
N SER A 2 -20.65 16.81 -11.88
CA SER A 2 -19.77 16.47 -13.00
C SER A 2 -18.60 15.64 -12.50
N ILE A 3 -18.19 14.65 -13.30
CA ILE A 3 -17.05 13.74 -13.03
C ILE A 3 -15.70 14.50 -13.02
N GLU A 4 -15.73 15.80 -13.31
CA GLU A 4 -14.57 16.69 -13.46
C GLU A 4 -13.84 17.02 -12.15
N ASP A 5 -14.42 16.70 -10.98
CA ASP A 5 -13.85 17.03 -9.67
C ASP A 5 -13.01 15.90 -9.03
N LEU A 6 -12.45 14.97 -9.81
CA LEU A 6 -11.28 14.19 -9.36
C LEU A 6 -10.07 15.11 -9.33
N THR A 7 -10.07 16.07 -8.39
CA THR A 7 -9.08 17.14 -8.33
C THR A 7 -7.78 16.65 -7.71
N PHE A 8 -6.68 16.90 -8.40
CA PHE A 8 -5.34 16.73 -7.86
C PHE A 8 -5.17 17.56 -6.57
N SER A 9 -4.50 16.97 -5.59
CA SER A 9 -4.32 17.54 -4.25
C SER A 9 -2.90 17.27 -3.76
N TRP A 10 -2.16 18.35 -3.47
CA TRP A 10 -0.80 18.30 -2.95
C TRP A 10 -0.69 17.58 -1.60
N PRO A 11 -1.56 17.86 -0.60
CA PRO A 11 -1.55 17.12 0.66
C PRO A 11 -1.73 15.61 0.48
N LEU A 12 -2.64 15.21 -0.42
CA LEU A 12 -2.88 13.80 -0.71
C LEU A 12 -1.68 13.16 -1.44
N LEU A 13 -1.03 13.89 -2.34
CA LEU A 13 0.20 13.40 -2.98
C LEU A 13 1.32 13.17 -1.97
N LEU A 14 1.55 14.13 -1.06
CA LEU A 14 2.58 14.00 -0.02
C LEU A 14 2.27 12.83 0.93
N LEU A 15 1.01 12.65 1.30
CA LEU A 15 0.56 11.50 2.07
C LEU A 15 0.83 10.18 1.33
N ALA A 16 0.51 10.11 0.04
CA ALA A 16 0.76 8.94 -0.80
C ALA A 16 2.25 8.58 -0.82
N LEU A 17 3.12 9.56 -1.02
CA LEU A 17 4.58 9.38 -1.01
C LEU A 17 5.09 8.94 0.36
N GLY A 18 4.57 9.50 1.45
CA GLY A 18 4.92 9.08 2.81
C GLY A 18 4.53 7.63 3.09
N LEU A 19 3.31 7.24 2.72
CA LEU A 19 2.82 5.87 2.85
C LEU A 19 3.65 4.88 2.02
N LEU A 20 4.00 5.24 0.78
CA LEU A 20 4.89 4.46 -0.07
C LEU A 20 6.28 4.31 0.55
N ALA A 21 6.88 5.39 1.06
CA ALA A 21 8.19 5.33 1.70
C ALA A 21 8.21 4.39 2.91
N ILE A 22 7.20 4.50 3.79
CA ILE A 22 7.03 3.62 4.95
C ILE A 22 6.83 2.17 4.49
N GLY A 23 5.92 1.95 3.54
CA GLY A 23 5.61 0.63 3.00
C GLY A 23 6.79 -0.05 2.32
N LEU A 24 7.60 0.71 1.55
CA LEU A 24 8.83 0.22 0.92
C LEU A 24 9.90 -0.10 1.96
N HIS A 25 10.00 0.72 3.01
CA HIS A 25 10.92 0.44 4.10
C HIS A 25 10.54 -0.84 4.85
N ALA A 26 9.24 -1.05 5.09
CA ALA A 26 8.73 -2.29 5.65
C ALA A 26 8.97 -3.48 4.71
N TRP A 27 8.67 -3.34 3.41
CA TRP A 27 8.90 -4.34 2.38
C TRP A 27 10.36 -4.78 2.29
N SER A 28 11.30 -3.86 2.48
CA SER A 28 12.75 -4.15 2.45
C SER A 28 13.22 -5.11 3.55
N GLY A 29 12.43 -5.28 4.62
CA GLY A 29 12.80 -6.12 5.77
C GLY A 29 13.87 -5.50 6.68
N ARG A 30 14.35 -4.28 6.41
CA ARG A 30 15.34 -3.58 7.25
C ARG A 30 14.87 -3.42 8.70
N ILE A 31 13.57 -3.23 8.91
CA ILE A 31 12.94 -3.06 10.22
C ILE A 31 12.14 -4.30 10.65
N ARG A 32 12.42 -5.48 10.08
CA ARG A 32 11.65 -6.72 10.33
C ARG A 32 11.48 -7.03 11.82
N ALA A 33 12.53 -6.85 12.63
CA ALA A 33 12.52 -7.19 14.06
C ALA A 33 11.56 -6.28 14.84
N VAL A 34 11.51 -5.00 14.49
CA VAL A 34 10.59 -4.05 15.11
C VAL A 34 9.16 -4.36 14.67
N LEU A 35 8.93 -4.56 13.37
CA LEU A 35 7.60 -4.80 12.80
C LEU A 35 6.94 -6.08 13.34
N LEU A 36 7.69 -7.19 13.38
CA LEU A 36 7.17 -8.48 13.87
C LEU A 36 6.78 -8.43 15.36
N ARG A 37 7.42 -7.56 16.16
CA ARG A 37 7.08 -7.38 17.58
C ARG A 37 5.89 -6.45 17.80
N SER A 38 5.84 -5.34 17.07
CA SER A 38 4.91 -4.25 17.34
C SER A 38 3.54 -4.40 16.67
N TRP A 39 3.42 -5.15 15.57
CA TRP A 39 2.19 -5.17 14.77
C TRP A 39 1.35 -6.43 15.03
N PRO A 40 0.02 -6.32 15.15
CA PRO A 40 -0.85 -7.46 15.48
C PRO A 40 -0.93 -8.49 14.36
N SER A 41 -0.86 -8.05 13.10
CA SER A 41 -0.83 -8.92 11.92
C SER A 41 0.49 -8.76 11.17
N GLN A 42 1.01 -9.89 10.72
CA GLN A 42 2.23 -9.98 9.93
C GLN A 42 2.14 -9.27 8.58
N THR A 43 0.95 -9.03 8.03
CA THR A 43 0.81 -8.39 6.71
C THR A 43 0.38 -6.92 6.79
N LEU A 44 -0.03 -6.47 7.98
CA LEU A 44 -0.60 -5.14 8.20
C LEU A 44 0.41 -4.03 7.88
N HIS A 45 1.71 -4.27 8.09
CA HIS A 45 2.77 -3.31 7.77
C HIS A 45 2.99 -3.11 6.25
N LEU A 46 2.40 -3.95 5.41
CA LEU A 46 2.39 -3.79 3.95
C LEU A 46 1.19 -2.94 3.48
N ALA A 47 0.15 -2.77 4.31
CA ALA A 47 -1.02 -1.96 3.97
C ALA A 47 -0.63 -0.52 3.55
N PRO A 48 0.30 0.18 4.23
CA PRO A 48 0.76 1.50 3.79
C PRO A 48 1.32 1.51 2.36
N LEU A 49 2.01 0.45 1.93
CA LEU A 49 2.55 0.37 0.56
C LEU A 49 1.42 0.39 -0.47
N TYR A 50 0.44 -0.48 -0.30
CA TYR A 50 -0.67 -0.66 -1.23
C TYR A 50 -1.66 0.52 -1.20
N LEU A 51 -1.94 1.06 -0.02
CA LEU A 51 -2.77 2.25 0.13
C LEU A 51 -2.07 3.49 -0.43
N GLY A 52 -0.76 3.64 -0.20
CA GLY A 52 0.04 4.72 -0.80
C GLY A 52 0.09 4.63 -2.32
N ALA A 53 0.24 3.43 -2.88
CA ALA A 53 0.18 3.19 -4.32
C ALA A 53 -1.19 3.54 -4.90
N ALA A 54 -2.27 3.09 -4.25
CA ALA A 54 -3.64 3.41 -4.66
C ALA A 54 -3.87 4.93 -4.69
N LEU A 55 -3.46 5.62 -3.63
CA LEU A 55 -3.64 7.05 -3.50
C LEU A 55 -2.80 7.82 -4.55
N LEU A 56 -1.55 7.42 -4.79
CA LEU A 56 -0.71 7.98 -5.83
C LEU A 56 -1.33 7.78 -7.23
N LEU A 57 -1.80 6.57 -7.54
CA LEU A 57 -2.42 6.26 -8.82
C LEU A 57 -3.70 7.07 -9.07
N THR A 58 -4.51 7.30 -8.02
CA THR A 58 -5.67 8.20 -8.09
C THR A 58 -5.25 9.64 -8.41
N GLN A 59 -4.19 10.15 -7.76
CA GLN A 59 -3.68 11.50 -8.05
C GLN A 59 -3.11 11.60 -9.48
N LEU A 60 -2.44 10.56 -9.97
CA LEU A 60 -1.93 10.53 -11.35
C LEU A 60 -3.06 10.40 -12.38
N ALA A 61 -4.13 9.67 -12.06
CA ALA A 61 -5.28 9.53 -12.94
C ALA A 61 -5.96 10.88 -13.21
N ALA A 62 -6.01 11.76 -12.21
CA ALA A 62 -6.52 13.13 -12.34
C ALA A 62 -5.72 14.01 -13.32
N LEU A 63 -4.44 13.69 -13.54
CA LEU A 63 -3.55 14.43 -14.44
C LEU A 63 -3.42 13.78 -15.83
N ALA A 64 -4.01 12.60 -16.02
CA ALA A 64 -3.86 11.80 -17.22
C ALA A 64 -5.02 12.00 -18.22
N PRO A 65 -4.79 11.78 -19.53
CA PRO A 65 -5.86 11.68 -20.50
C PRO A 65 -6.87 10.58 -20.13
N LEU A 66 -8.15 10.76 -20.46
CA LEU A 66 -9.28 9.92 -20.03
C LEU A 66 -9.01 8.40 -20.07
N ALA A 67 -8.51 7.90 -21.21
CA ALA A 67 -8.24 6.47 -21.39
C ALA A 67 -7.16 5.96 -20.42
N LEU A 68 -6.08 6.72 -20.23
CA LEU A 68 -5.01 6.37 -19.30
C LEU A 68 -5.45 6.56 -17.84
N GLY A 69 -6.21 7.62 -17.55
CA GLY A 69 -6.80 7.87 -16.24
C GLY A 69 -7.71 6.75 -15.79
N ALA A 70 -8.55 6.21 -16.68
CA ALA A 70 -9.39 5.05 -16.39
C ALA A 70 -8.57 3.81 -16.01
N VAL A 71 -7.49 3.52 -16.74
CA VAL A 71 -6.58 2.40 -16.42
C VAL A 71 -5.91 2.63 -15.06
N LEU A 72 -5.43 3.84 -14.79
CA LEU A 72 -4.82 4.20 -13.52
C LEU A 72 -5.80 4.05 -12.34
N LEU A 73 -7.08 4.41 -12.52
CA LEU A 73 -8.12 4.22 -11.50
C LEU A 73 -8.42 2.74 -11.24
N VAL A 74 -8.44 1.90 -12.28
CA VAL A 74 -8.58 0.44 -12.11
C VAL A 74 -7.40 -0.11 -11.30
N LEU A 75 -6.17 0.30 -11.62
CA LEU A 75 -4.99 -0.10 -10.86
C LEU A 75 -5.00 0.45 -9.42
N ALA A 76 -5.53 1.66 -9.21
CA ALA A 76 -5.72 2.25 -7.89
C ALA A 76 -6.70 1.42 -7.06
N LEU A 77 -7.83 1.00 -7.66
CA LEU A 77 -8.83 0.17 -7.00
C LEU A 77 -8.28 -1.21 -6.62
N VAL A 78 -7.52 -1.84 -7.52
CA VAL A 78 -6.84 -3.12 -7.23
C VAL A 78 -5.84 -2.94 -6.09
N SER A 79 -5.03 -1.87 -6.13
CA SER A 79 -4.06 -1.57 -5.08
C SER A 79 -4.76 -1.30 -3.73
N PHE A 80 -5.88 -0.59 -3.74
CA PHE A 80 -6.68 -0.34 -2.54
C PHE A 80 -7.23 -1.65 -1.95
N ALA A 81 -7.80 -2.52 -2.79
CA ALA A 81 -8.28 -3.83 -2.36
C ALA A 81 -7.16 -4.67 -1.74
N LEU A 82 -5.96 -4.66 -2.32
CA LEU A 82 -4.78 -5.31 -1.74
C LEU A 82 -4.37 -4.70 -0.41
N GLY A 83 -4.45 -3.38 -0.26
CA GLY A 83 -4.17 -2.68 1.01
C GLY A 83 -5.15 -3.03 2.13
N VAL A 84 -6.44 -3.15 1.80
CA VAL A 84 -7.47 -3.61 2.74
C VAL A 84 -7.23 -5.07 3.12
N LEU A 85 -6.96 -5.93 2.13
CA LEU A 85 -6.63 -7.33 2.37
C LEU A 85 -5.39 -7.46 3.28
N ALA A 86 -4.37 -6.64 3.07
CA ALA A 86 -3.13 -6.63 3.88
C ALA A 86 -3.35 -6.47 5.38
N VAL A 87 -4.46 -5.85 5.80
CA VAL A 87 -4.79 -5.73 7.23
C VAL A 87 -5.06 -7.11 7.84
N LEU A 88 -5.74 -7.97 7.10
CA LEU A 88 -6.16 -9.30 7.55
C LEU A 88 -5.18 -10.39 7.10
N TRP A 89 -4.91 -10.44 5.80
CA TRP A 89 -4.12 -11.48 5.15
C TRP A 89 -3.74 -11.10 3.72
N LEU A 90 -2.52 -11.47 3.31
CA LEU A 90 -2.03 -11.23 1.95
C LEU A 90 -1.57 -12.55 1.31
N PRO A 91 -1.90 -12.84 0.04
CA PRO A 91 -1.47 -14.07 -0.60
C PRO A 91 0.05 -14.07 -0.82
N ARG A 92 0.66 -15.27 -0.75
CA ARG A 92 2.11 -15.50 -0.88
C ARG A 92 2.83 -14.69 -1.97
N PRO A 93 2.37 -14.64 -3.24
CA PRO A 93 3.09 -13.90 -4.28
C PRO A 93 3.20 -12.39 -4.01
N LEU A 94 2.31 -11.85 -3.17
CA LEU A 94 2.28 -10.44 -2.80
C LEU A 94 2.98 -10.16 -1.47
N THR A 95 3.49 -11.19 -0.78
CA THR A 95 4.27 -11.02 0.45
C THR A 95 5.77 -11.01 0.14
N PRO A 96 6.57 -10.14 0.78
CA PRO A 96 8.01 -10.14 0.58
C PRO A 96 8.64 -11.44 1.11
N ARG A 97 9.72 -11.90 0.48
CA ARG A 97 10.38 -13.19 0.79
C ARG A 97 10.71 -13.35 2.27
N TRP A 98 11.26 -12.30 2.89
CA TRP A 98 11.62 -12.33 4.30
C TRP A 98 10.42 -12.57 5.22
N LEU A 99 9.20 -12.16 4.83
CA LEU A 99 7.98 -12.37 5.60
C LEU A 99 7.43 -13.78 5.38
N GLN A 100 7.62 -14.35 4.19
CA GLN A 100 7.28 -15.75 3.92
C GLN A 100 8.15 -16.72 4.72
N GLU A 101 9.40 -16.35 4.94
CA GLU A 101 10.38 -17.08 5.76
C GLU A 101 10.27 -16.72 7.25
N ALA A 102 9.51 -15.68 7.60
CA ALA A 102 9.36 -15.25 8.98
C ALA A 102 8.55 -16.28 9.78
N PRO A 103 8.94 -16.52 11.05
CA PRO A 103 8.18 -17.40 11.93
C PRO A 103 6.74 -16.89 12.12
N ARG A 104 5.72 -17.76 12.12
CA ARG A 104 4.30 -17.36 12.23
C ARG A 104 3.92 -16.76 13.59
N TRP A 105 4.71 -17.04 14.61
CA TRP A 105 4.52 -16.57 15.97
C TRP A 105 5.19 -15.19 16.15
N LYS A 106 4.48 -14.25 16.78
CA LYS A 106 5.12 -13.09 17.43
C LYS A 106 6.14 -13.65 18.41
N ASP A 107 7.39 -13.19 18.34
CA ASP A 107 8.41 -13.52 19.35
C ASP A 107 7.80 -13.34 20.75
N PRO A 108 7.64 -14.41 21.55
CA PRO A 108 7.24 -14.31 22.94
C PRO A 108 8.50 -13.98 23.75
N VAL A 109 8.93 -12.72 23.72
CA VAL A 109 9.92 -12.20 24.66
C VAL A 109 9.43 -10.88 25.23
#